data_AF-A0A7X2NR33-F1
#
_entry.id   AF-A0A7X2NR33-F1
#
_cell.length_a   1.000
_cell.length_b   1.000
_cell.length_c   1.000
_cell.angle_alpha   90.00
_cell.angle_beta   90.00
_cell.angle_gamma   90.00
#
_symmetry.space_group_name_H-M   'P 1'
#
loop_
_entity.id
_entity.type
_entity.pdbx_description
1 polymer ?
#
loop_
_entity_poly.entity_id
_entity_poly.type
_entity_poly.pdbx_seq_one_letter_code
_entity_poly.pdbx_strand_id
1 'polypeptide(L)'
;MTDKEERLNQAAEQIRLLEQYSAKIRNENVQTSLRSLISVLGSLKETQYLFDSGEKELKKLYARYLPYLDQILAQYLEISESGNYEAVLKSERELQRTLSSLTDAVRKINLILPQDEAADAAASMAAEKMKHAMES
;
A
#
# COMPACT_ATOMS: atom_id res chain seq x y z
N MET A 1 -11.41 -17.72 -8.46
CA MET A 1 -10.71 -16.92 -7.44
C MET A 1 -11.63 -15.77 -7.09
N THR A 2 -11.82 -15.51 -5.81
CA THR A 2 -12.51 -14.29 -5.37
C THR A 2 -11.55 -13.10 -5.46
N ASP A 3 -12.06 -11.89 -5.69
CA ASP A 3 -11.24 -10.67 -5.75
C ASP A 3 -10.40 -10.48 -4.46
N LYS A 4 -10.89 -10.98 -3.32
CA LYS A 4 -10.16 -10.97 -2.03
C LYS A 4 -8.91 -11.86 -2.05
N GLU A 5 -9.01 -13.10 -2.55
CA GLU A 5 -7.86 -14.01 -2.65
C GLU A 5 -6.79 -13.47 -3.61
N GLU A 6 -7.22 -12.86 -4.72
CA GLU A 6 -6.29 -12.24 -5.67
C GLU A 6 -5.52 -11.09 -5.03
N ARG A 7 -6.20 -10.23 -4.26
CA ARG A 7 -5.56 -9.12 -3.54
C ARG A 7 -4.57 -9.59 -2.47
N LEU A 8 -4.89 -10.66 -1.74
CA LEU A 8 -3.97 -11.24 -0.76
C LEU A 8 -2.70 -11.78 -1.43
N ASN A 9 -2.85 -12.40 -2.60
CA ASN A 9 -1.72 -12.86 -3.40
C ASN A 9 -0.89 -11.69 -3.93
N GLN A 10 -1.53 -10.64 -4.46
CA GLN A 10 -0.86 -9.43 -4.91
C GLN A 10 -0.06 -8.76 -3.78
N ALA A 11 -0.65 -8.66 -2.58
CA ALA A 11 0.03 -8.11 -1.41
C ALA A 11 1.25 -8.96 -1.00
N ALA A 12 1.11 -10.29 -0.99
CA ALA A 12 2.20 -11.20 -0.66
C ALA A 12 3.34 -11.12 -1.67
N GLU A 13 3.04 -11.12 -2.96
CA GLU A 13 4.03 -10.98 -4.02
C GLU A 13 4.74 -9.62 -3.95
N GLN A 14 4.00 -8.54 -3.71
CA GLN A 14 4.61 -7.23 -3.58
C GLN A 14 5.59 -7.17 -2.39
N ILE A 15 5.20 -7.70 -1.22
CA ILE A 15 6.09 -7.76 -0.05
C ILE A 15 7.37 -8.53 -0.40
N ARG A 16 7.23 -9.70 -1.04
CA ARG A 16 8.36 -10.53 -1.48
C ARG A 16 9.27 -9.81 -2.47
N LEU A 17 8.72 -9.01 -3.39
CA LEU A 17 9.50 -8.21 -4.34
C LEU A 17 10.25 -7.08 -3.63
N LEU A 18 9.60 -6.37 -2.70
CA LEU A 18 10.24 -5.30 -1.92
C LEU A 18 11.37 -5.83 -1.03
N GLU A 19 11.22 -7.03 -0.46
CA GLU A 19 12.30 -7.71 0.27
C GLU A 19 13.51 -8.01 -0.64
N GLN A 20 13.28 -8.46 -1.87
CA GLN A 20 14.35 -8.68 -2.85
C GLN A 20 15.06 -7.38 -3.24
N TYR A 21 14.31 -6.29 -3.44
CA TYR A 21 14.91 -4.97 -3.68
C TYR A 21 15.75 -4.51 -2.48
N SER A 22 15.19 -4.63 -1.26
CA SER A 22 15.87 -4.26 -0.02
C SER A 22 17.20 -4.98 0.15
N ALA A 23 17.26 -6.27 -0.20
CA ALA A 23 18.50 -7.06 -0.14
C ALA A 23 19.59 -6.62 -1.12
N LYS A 24 19.22 -5.96 -2.23
CA LYS A 24 20.17 -5.48 -3.26
C LYS A 24 20.65 -4.05 -3.01
N ILE A 25 19.84 -3.24 -2.32
CA ILE A 25 20.14 -1.83 -2.08
C ILE A 25 21.08 -1.69 -0.88
N ARG A 26 22.20 -0.98 -1.06
CA ARG A 26 23.19 -0.74 0.02
C ARG A 26 22.89 0.47 0.89
N ASN A 27 22.11 1.43 0.38
CA ASN A 27 21.81 2.66 1.10
C ASN A 27 20.87 2.37 2.29
N GLU A 28 21.35 2.60 3.51
CA GLU A 28 20.62 2.28 4.75
C GLU A 28 19.31 3.08 4.92
N ASN A 29 19.28 4.33 4.44
CA ASN A 29 18.08 5.16 4.51
C ASN A 29 16.99 4.57 3.61
N VAL A 30 17.35 4.21 2.37
CA VAL A 30 16.42 3.55 1.44
C VAL A 30 15.96 2.20 1.98
N GLN A 31 16.87 1.39 2.52
CA GLN A 31 16.49 0.13 3.18
C GLN A 31 15.52 0.34 4.35
N THR A 32 15.74 1.38 5.17
CA THR A 32 14.86 1.70 6.30
C THR A 32 13.48 2.10 5.83
N SER A 33 13.38 2.94 4.80
CA SER A 33 12.11 3.29 4.18
C SER A 33 11.40 2.07 3.57
N LEU A 34 12.14 1.16 2.91
CA LEU A 34 11.59 -0.09 2.40
C LEU A 34 11.06 -1.00 3.51
N ARG A 35 11.82 -1.19 4.59
CA ARG A 35 11.36 -1.96 5.76
C ARG A 35 10.09 -1.38 6.37
N SER A 36 10.00 -0.04 6.46
CA SER A 36 8.78 0.62 6.93
C SER A 36 7.59 0.35 6.00
N LEU A 37 7.79 0.46 4.67
CA LEU A 37 6.72 0.17 3.72
C LEU A 37 6.29 -1.30 3.77
N ILE A 38 7.25 -2.24 3.82
CA ILE A 38 6.98 -3.68 3.96
C ILE A 38 6.17 -3.96 5.21
N SER A 39 6.55 -3.37 6.35
CA SER A 39 5.83 -3.52 7.62
C SER A 39 4.38 -3.05 7.50
N VAL A 40 4.14 -1.86 6.94
CA VAL A 40 2.77 -1.31 6.80
C VAL A 40 1.96 -2.09 5.76
N LEU A 41 2.58 -2.58 4.68
CA LEU A 41 1.92 -3.48 3.72
C LEU A 41 1.57 -4.84 4.32
N GLY A 42 2.42 -5.36 5.22
CA GLY A 42 2.12 -6.55 6.02
C GLY A 42 0.86 -6.36 6.86
N SER A 43 0.79 -5.24 7.60
CA SER A 43 -0.42 -4.87 8.33
C SER A 43 -1.62 -4.70 7.41
N LEU A 44 -1.46 -4.07 6.23
CA LEU A 44 -2.56 -3.92 5.27
C LEU A 44 -3.05 -5.27 4.74
N LYS A 45 -2.14 -6.21 4.49
CA LYS A 45 -2.50 -7.57 4.07
C LYS A 45 -3.38 -8.27 5.09
N GLU A 46 -3.09 -8.08 6.38
CA GLU A 46 -3.86 -8.64 7.49
C GLU A 46 -5.17 -7.89 7.77
N THR A 47 -5.27 -6.60 7.46
CA THR A 47 -6.50 -5.84 7.74
C THR A 47 -7.47 -5.86 6.57
N GLN A 48 -6.99 -5.85 5.33
CA GLN A 48 -7.84 -5.71 4.14
C GLN A 48 -8.82 -6.87 3.91
N TYR A 49 -8.62 -8.04 4.54
CA TYR A 49 -9.56 -9.16 4.42
C TYR A 49 -10.76 -9.02 5.38
N LEU A 50 -10.64 -8.18 6.40
CA LEU A 50 -11.63 -7.98 7.46
C LEU A 50 -12.71 -6.95 7.08
N PHE A 51 -12.50 -6.18 6.02
CA PHE A 51 -13.35 -5.05 5.64
C PHE A 51 -13.68 -5.13 4.14
N ASP A 52 -14.94 -4.84 3.78
CA ASP A 52 -15.39 -4.74 2.39
C ASP A 52 -15.28 -3.30 1.86
N SER A 53 -15.19 -2.33 2.78
CA SER A 53 -14.94 -0.92 2.50
C SER A 53 -13.51 -0.63 1.98
N GLY A 54 -13.27 0.57 1.45
CA GLY A 54 -11.97 1.02 0.93
C GLY A 54 -11.44 0.27 -0.30
N GLU A 55 -12.28 -0.46 -1.03
CA GLU A 55 -11.90 -1.24 -2.21
C GLU A 55 -11.27 -0.39 -3.32
N LYS A 56 -11.75 0.85 -3.48
CA LYS A 56 -11.22 1.79 -4.49
C LYS A 56 -9.77 2.18 -4.19
N GLU A 57 -9.45 2.39 -2.93
CA GLU A 57 -8.12 2.74 -2.45
C GLU A 57 -7.17 1.56 -2.59
N LEU A 58 -7.61 0.36 -2.20
CA LEU A 58 -6.86 -0.89 -2.41
C LEU A 58 -6.58 -1.13 -3.90
N LYS A 59 -7.59 -0.97 -4.76
CA LYS A 59 -7.44 -1.13 -6.21
C LYS A 59 -6.42 -0.15 -6.79
N LYS A 60 -6.43 1.11 -6.36
CA LYS A 60 -5.43 2.11 -6.79
C LYS A 60 -4.03 1.76 -6.29
N LEU A 61 -3.90 1.29 -5.05
CA LEU A 61 -2.64 0.89 -4.47
C LEU A 61 -1.99 -0.23 -5.30
N TYR A 62 -2.72 -1.34 -5.51
CA TYR A 62 -2.20 -2.51 -6.23
C TYR A 62 -2.06 -2.29 -7.74
N ALA A 63 -2.99 -1.59 -8.38
CA ALA A 63 -2.95 -1.45 -9.85
C ALA A 63 -2.06 -0.30 -10.35
N ARG A 64 -1.73 0.69 -9.50
CA ARG A 64 -1.03 1.90 -9.94
C ARG A 64 0.18 2.25 -9.10
N TYR A 65 0.03 2.35 -7.78
CA TYR A 65 1.08 2.92 -6.94
C TYR A 65 2.23 1.93 -6.69
N LEU A 66 1.91 0.65 -6.43
CA LEU A 66 2.93 -0.38 -6.25
C LEU A 66 3.72 -0.68 -7.54
N PRO A 67 3.09 -0.84 -8.71
CA PRO A 67 3.82 -0.98 -9.96
C PRO A 67 4.72 0.22 -10.30
N TYR A 68 4.29 1.44 -9.94
CA TYR A 68 5.10 2.63 -10.14
C TYR A 68 6.33 2.65 -9.21
N LEU A 69 6.19 2.18 -7.96
CA LEU A 69 7.34 2.00 -7.08
C LEU A 69 8.33 0.99 -7.65
N ASP A 70 7.85 -0.12 -8.21
CA ASP A 70 8.73 -1.13 -8.82
C ASP A 70 9.56 -0.55 -9.96
N GLN A 71 8.97 0.31 -10.79
CA GLN A 71 9.69 1.02 -11.87
C GLN A 71 10.81 1.92 -11.31
N ILE A 72 10.53 2.67 -10.25
CA ILE A 72 11.53 3.56 -9.63
C ILE A 72 12.65 2.75 -8.97
N LEU A 73 12.31 1.64 -8.30
CA LEU A 73 13.29 0.75 -7.67
C LEU A 73 14.22 0.10 -8.71
N ALA A 74 13.67 -0.36 -9.83
CA ALA A 74 14.47 -0.89 -10.93
C ALA A 74 15.43 0.16 -11.51
N GLN A 75 14.94 1.37 -11.79
CA GLN A 75 15.78 2.47 -12.27
C GLN A 75 16.88 2.85 -11.27
N TYR A 76 16.56 2.88 -9.98
CA TYR A 76 17.56 3.17 -8.94
C TYR A 76 18.68 2.13 -8.93
N LEU A 77 18.35 0.84 -9.03
CA LEU A 77 19.36 -0.21 -9.11
C LEU A 77 20.25 -0.06 -10.34
N GLU A 78 19.67 0.15 -11.53
CA GLU A 78 20.42 0.36 -12.76
C GLU A 78 21.38 1.56 -12.66
N ILE A 79 20.89 2.69 -12.14
CA ILE A 79 21.69 3.91 -11.98
C ILE A 79 22.78 3.71 -10.93
N SER A 80 22.52 2.96 -9.85
CA SER A 80 23.49 2.69 -8.79
C SER A 80 24.73 1.95 -9.26
N GLU A 81 24.63 1.20 -10.36
CA GLU A 81 25.74 0.46 -10.99
C GLU A 81 26.52 1.31 -12.01
N SER A 82 25.98 2.46 -12.43
CA SER A 82 26.54 3.29 -13.51
C SER A 82 27.78 4.11 -13.14
N GLY A 83 28.09 4.25 -11.85
CA GLY A 83 29.18 5.11 -11.36
C GLY A 83 28.92 6.62 -11.44
N ASN A 84 27.78 7.06 -11.98
CA ASN A 84 27.40 8.48 -12.03
C ASN A 84 26.78 8.94 -10.70
N TYR A 85 27.60 9.52 -9.82
CA TYR A 85 27.20 9.93 -8.46
C TYR A 85 26.03 10.93 -8.45
N GLU A 86 25.98 11.90 -9.37
CA GLU A 86 24.90 12.89 -9.41
C GLU A 86 23.56 12.25 -9.79
N ALA A 87 23.58 11.36 -10.78
CA ALA A 87 22.40 10.59 -11.16
C ALA A 87 21.92 9.68 -10.03
N VAL A 88 22.84 9.02 -9.31
CA VAL A 88 22.54 8.19 -8.14
C VAL A 88 21.86 9.02 -7.05
N LEU A 89 22.42 10.18 -6.68
CA LEU A 89 21.82 11.05 -5.67
C LEU A 89 20.43 11.54 -6.06
N LYS A 90 20.22 11.89 -7.33
CA LYS A 90 18.92 12.33 -7.83
C LYS A 90 17.88 11.20 -7.73
N SER A 91 18.25 10.01 -8.20
CA SER A 91 17.40 8.82 -8.16
C SER A 91 17.09 8.41 -6.71
N GLU A 92 18.07 8.49 -5.81
CA GLU A 92 17.87 8.20 -4.38
C GLU A 92 16.83 9.13 -3.75
N ARG A 93 16.91 10.44 -4.01
CA ARG A 93 15.93 11.41 -3.48
C ARG A 93 14.53 11.15 -4.00
N GLU A 94 14.40 10.82 -5.29
CA GLU A 94 13.12 10.47 -5.89
C GLU A 94 12.54 9.20 -5.25
N LEU A 95 13.36 8.15 -5.10
CA LEU A 95 12.97 6.92 -4.46
C LEU A 95 12.53 7.15 -3.01
N GLN A 96 13.29 7.92 -2.22
CA GLN A 96 12.94 8.24 -0.84
C GLN A 96 11.60 8.99 -0.73
N ARG A 97 11.36 9.97 -1.61
CA ARG A 97 10.09 10.71 -1.64
C ARG A 97 8.92 9.79 -1.98
N THR A 98 9.11 8.91 -2.95
CA THR A 98 8.09 7.93 -3.35
C THR A 98 7.79 6.96 -2.23
N LEU A 99 8.82 6.37 -1.61
CA LEU A 99 8.68 5.44 -0.48
C LEU A 99 7.97 6.08 0.70
N SER A 100 8.32 7.33 1.05
CA SER A 100 7.66 8.08 2.13
C SER A 100 6.18 8.32 1.81
N SER A 101 5.88 8.88 0.63
CA SER A 101 4.52 9.20 0.20
C SER A 101 3.63 7.95 0.14
N LEU A 102 4.19 6.83 -0.35
CA LEU A 102 3.48 5.57 -0.45
C LEU A 102 3.27 4.94 0.93
N THR A 103 4.26 4.98 1.82
CA THR A 103 4.11 4.50 3.20
C THR A 103 2.97 5.23 3.90
N ASP A 104 2.91 6.56 3.77
CA ASP A 104 1.83 7.36 4.33
C ASP A 104 0.47 7.04 3.70
N ALA A 105 0.43 6.79 2.40
CA ALA A 105 -0.80 6.36 1.73
C ALA A 105 -1.30 5.02 2.26
N VAL A 106 -0.42 4.01 2.40
CA VAL A 106 -0.79 2.69 2.94
C VAL A 106 -1.23 2.80 4.41
N ARG A 107 -0.58 3.64 5.22
CA ARG A 107 -1.02 3.94 6.60
C ARG A 107 -2.42 4.54 6.63
N LYS A 108 -2.72 5.49 5.74
CA LYS A 108 -4.06 6.08 5.64
C LYS A 108 -5.11 5.05 5.27
N ILE A 109 -4.82 4.17 4.31
CA ILE A 109 -5.73 3.08 3.93
C ILE A 109 -6.02 2.18 5.14
N ASN A 110 -4.98 1.75 5.86
CA ASN A 110 -5.12 0.95 7.08
C ASN A 110 -6.02 1.60 8.15
N LEU A 111 -6.03 2.93 8.23
CA LEU A 111 -6.85 3.68 9.18
C LEU A 111 -8.30 3.85 8.71
N ILE A 112 -8.52 3.97 7.40
CA ILE A 112 -9.84 4.26 6.81
C ILE A 112 -10.69 2.99 6.75
N LEU A 113 -10.11 1.83 6.43
CA LEU A 113 -10.86 0.56 6.29
C LEU A 113 -11.78 0.25 7.48
N PRO A 114 -11.32 0.29 8.75
CA PRO A 114 -12.21 0.01 9.88
C PRO A 114 -13.27 1.09 10.12
N GLN A 115 -12.98 2.34 9.72
CA GLN A 115 -13.87 3.48 9.94
C GLN A 115 -15.02 3.49 8.96
N ASP A 116 -14.74 3.22 7.68
CA ASP A 116 -15.74 3.16 6.63
C ASP A 116 -16.73 2.02 6.91
N GLU A 117 -16.25 0.83 7.30
CA GLU A 117 -17.10 -0.30 7.66
C GLU A 117 -18.04 0.03 8.84
N ALA A 118 -17.51 0.70 9.87
CA ALA A 118 -18.30 1.11 11.03
C ALA A 118 -19.37 2.15 10.65
N ALA A 119 -19.04 3.06 9.72
CA ALA A 119 -19.98 4.05 9.22
C ALA A 119 -21.10 3.41 8.38
N ASP A 120 -20.77 2.46 7.51
CA ASP A 120 -21.74 1.74 6.67
C ASP A 120 -22.71 0.89 7.51
N ALA A 121 -22.20 0.22 8.55
CA ALA A 121 -23.03 -0.51 9.51
C ALA A 121 -23.98 0.43 10.29
N ALA A 122 -23.49 1.59 10.72
CA ALA A 122 -24.31 2.59 11.42
C ALA A 122 -25.41 3.17 10.52
N ALA A 123 -25.09 3.46 9.25
CA ALA A 123 -26.04 3.95 8.27
C ALA A 123 -27.14 2.90 7.98
N SER A 124 -26.77 1.63 7.83
CA SER A 124 -27.71 0.53 7.60
C SER A 124 -28.69 0.37 8.77
N MET A 125 -28.20 0.39 10.01
CA MET A 125 -29.07 0.35 11.20
C MET A 125 -30.01 1.55 11.31
N ALA A 126 -29.55 2.74 10.93
CA ALA A 126 -30.39 3.95 10.92
C ALA A 126 -31.50 3.84 9.86
N ALA A 127 -31.17 3.33 8.68
CA ALA A 127 -32.12 3.10 7.59
C ALA A 127 -33.18 2.05 7.97
N GLU A 128 -32.80 0.94 8.60
CA GLU A 128 -33.74 -0.07 9.10
C GLU A 128 -34.68 0.49 10.17
N LYS A 129 -34.16 1.31 11.11
CA LYS A 129 -35.00 1.97 12.12
C LYS A 129 -36.00 2.93 11.49
N MET A 130 -35.59 3.71 10.49
CA MET A 130 -36.51 4.58 9.74
C MET A 130 -37.57 3.78 9.00
N LYS A 131 -37.18 2.68 8.34
CA LYS A 131 -38.12 1.80 7.64
C LYS A 131 -39.17 1.22 8.59
N HIS A 132 -38.76 0.69 9.73
CA HIS A 132 -39.69 0.19 10.75
C HIS A 132 -40.63 1.26 11.31
N ALA A 133 -40.15 2.50 11.47
CA ALA A 133 -40.97 3.63 11.93
C ALA A 133 -41.97 4.13 10.87
N MET A 134 -41.71 3.85 9.58
CA MET A 134 -42.63 4.18 8.48
C MET A 134 -43.64 3.07 8.18
N GLU A 135 -43.35 1.83 8.59
CA GLU A 135 -44.22 0.66 8.45
C GLU A 135 -45.13 0.42 9.68
N SER A 136 -44.95 1.20 10.76
CA SER A 136 -45.77 1.20 11.99
C SER A 136 -46.75 2.37 12.02
#